data_AF-A0A9X2SZY8-F1
#
_entry.id   AF-A0A9X2SZY8-F1
#
_cell.length_a   1.000
_cell.length_b   1.000
_cell.length_c   1.000
_cell.angle_alpha   90.00
_cell.angle_beta   90.00
_cell.angle_gamma   90.00
#
_symmetry.space_group_name_H-M   'P 1'
#
loop_
_entity.id
_entity.type
_entity.pdbx_description
1 polymer ?
#
loop_
_entity_poly.entity_id
_entity_poly.type
_entity_poly.pdbx_seq_one_letter_code
_entity_poly.pdbx_strand_id
1 'polypeptide(L)'
;MKKLLQPALIGIFTMILMLVILWPWQNDEFAENREIRLRNVGHQILLASGDTTSRVLPINKISACEFIILFESPFQFEPDTLVKVIHAGLKEGLVTKNPEDSYQVNVLQCIGNQIVYGYQMSGQKDETLVPCRGRIQPKDCYRIKIKFESNQVTASNFSVPIIIGILAFGFLFLFKMKTPKPQSKQPIDESQSMVIGKFEFNYGSYLLRIGKEEIELSQKENKLLKFFASHQNEILERDRLLKEIWEDEGVFVGRSLDMFVSKLRKKLLLDPNIQLKNIRGRGYILQVG
;
A
#
# COMPACT_ATOMS: atom_id res chain seq x y z
N MET A 1 -39.47 21.38 33.66
CA MET A 1 -39.32 20.55 32.44
C MET A 1 -38.54 21.30 31.36
N LYS A 2 -37.22 21.46 31.52
CA LYS A 2 -36.36 22.10 30.49
C LYS A 2 -34.94 21.53 30.53
N LYS A 3 -34.54 21.01 29.36
CA LYS A 3 -33.21 20.95 28.75
C LYS A 3 -32.03 20.44 29.60
N LEU A 4 -31.71 19.15 29.42
CA LEU A 4 -30.42 18.50 29.74
C LEU A 4 -29.74 18.00 28.46
N LEU A 5 -29.77 18.82 27.42
CA LEU A 5 -29.15 18.58 26.11
C LEU A 5 -27.95 19.52 25.97
N GLN A 6 -26.82 19.27 26.65
CA GLN A 6 -25.61 20.09 26.43
C GLN A 6 -24.26 19.48 26.83
N PRO A 7 -24.10 18.64 27.89
CA PRO A 7 -22.75 18.18 28.27
C PRO A 7 -22.30 16.90 27.53
N ALA A 8 -23.25 16.06 27.11
CA ALA A 8 -22.92 14.83 26.40
C ALA A 8 -22.35 15.17 25.02
N LEU A 9 -23.09 15.93 24.20
CA LEU A 9 -22.71 16.32 22.83
C LEU A 9 -21.28 16.91 22.73
N ILE A 10 -20.88 17.72 23.71
CA ILE A 10 -19.55 18.35 23.77
C ILE A 10 -18.47 17.29 24.00
N GLY A 11 -18.67 16.35 24.93
CA GLY A 11 -17.69 15.33 25.27
C GLY A 11 -17.38 14.35 24.13
N ILE A 12 -18.31 14.18 23.19
CA ILE A 12 -18.11 13.25 22.08
C ILE A 12 -17.63 13.99 20.84
N PHE A 13 -18.05 15.24 20.69
CA PHE A 13 -17.39 16.14 19.76
C PHE A 13 -15.89 16.25 20.10
N THR A 14 -15.49 16.32 21.37
CA THR A 14 -14.07 16.34 21.77
C THR A 14 -13.35 14.99 21.59
N MET A 15 -14.04 13.84 21.76
CA MET A 15 -13.44 12.52 21.57
C MET A 15 -13.28 12.15 20.08
N ILE A 16 -14.26 12.54 19.26
CA ILE A 16 -14.19 12.44 17.79
C ILE A 16 -13.13 13.42 17.28
N LEU A 17 -13.03 14.64 17.83
CA LEU A 17 -11.95 15.59 17.51
C LEU A 17 -10.58 15.01 17.89
N MET A 18 -10.45 14.31 19.03
CA MET A 18 -9.19 13.65 19.43
C MET A 18 -8.83 12.44 18.54
N LEU A 19 -9.82 11.66 18.07
CA LEU A 19 -9.63 10.57 17.11
C LEU A 19 -9.36 11.07 15.69
N VAL A 20 -9.88 12.23 15.31
CA VAL A 20 -9.54 12.93 14.05
C VAL A 20 -8.18 13.61 14.13
N ILE A 21 -7.72 14.03 15.32
CA ILE A 21 -6.36 14.53 15.58
C ILE A 21 -5.33 13.38 15.67
N LEU A 22 -5.74 12.19 16.11
CA LEU A 22 -4.89 10.99 16.22
C LEU A 22 -4.98 10.03 15.02
N TRP A 23 -5.97 10.18 14.13
CA TRP A 23 -5.87 9.58 12.81
C TRP A 23 -4.75 10.31 12.07
N PRO A 24 -3.72 9.59 11.58
CA PRO A 24 -2.76 10.19 10.70
C PRO A 24 -3.53 10.59 9.44
N TRP A 25 -3.81 11.88 9.29
CA TRP A 25 -4.08 12.49 7.99
C TRP A 25 -2.78 12.39 7.19
N GLN A 26 -2.45 11.19 6.73
CA GLN A 26 -1.45 11.04 5.70
C GLN A 26 -2.18 11.30 4.39
N ASN A 27 -2.42 12.59 4.12
CA ASN A 27 -2.61 13.04 2.76
C ASN A 27 -1.39 12.52 2.00
N ASP A 28 -1.60 11.62 1.04
CA ASP A 28 -0.57 11.18 0.10
C ASP A 28 -0.24 12.29 -0.93
N GLU A 29 -0.24 13.55 -0.47
CA GLU A 29 0.28 14.74 -1.19
C GLU A 29 1.76 14.54 -1.59
N PHE A 30 2.44 13.59 -0.92
CA PHE A 30 3.78 13.13 -1.25
C PHE A 30 3.85 12.23 -2.50
N ALA A 31 2.76 11.60 -2.93
CA ALA A 31 2.76 10.75 -4.13
C ALA A 31 2.66 11.57 -5.43
N GLU A 32 1.85 12.63 -5.44
CA GLU A 32 1.59 13.47 -6.62
C GLU A 32 2.83 14.27 -7.06
N ASN A 33 3.69 14.65 -6.12
CA ASN A 33 4.89 15.45 -6.39
C ASN A 33 6.10 14.66 -6.90
N ARG A 34 6.05 13.32 -6.93
CA ARG A 34 7.25 12.52 -7.24
C ARG A 34 7.63 12.55 -8.71
N GLU A 35 6.63 12.48 -9.58
CA GLU A 35 6.85 12.44 -11.01
C GLU A 35 7.45 13.76 -11.50
N ILE A 36 6.96 14.90 -11.02
CA ILE A 36 7.49 16.22 -11.35
C ILE A 36 8.97 16.34 -10.95
N ARG A 37 9.33 15.86 -9.76
CA ARG A 37 10.73 15.87 -9.29
C ARG A 37 11.63 14.94 -10.10
N LEU A 38 11.15 13.73 -10.42
CA LEU A 38 11.88 12.81 -11.30
C LEU A 38 12.06 13.40 -12.71
N ARG A 39 11.10 14.19 -13.20
CA ARG A 39 11.27 14.96 -14.44
C ARG A 39 12.33 16.04 -14.30
N ASN A 40 12.40 16.74 -13.16
CA ASN A 40 13.47 17.70 -12.90
C ASN A 40 14.84 17.01 -12.82
N VAL A 41 14.94 15.83 -12.20
CA VAL A 41 16.16 15.01 -12.21
C VAL A 41 16.58 14.70 -13.65
N GLY A 42 15.66 14.20 -14.48
CA GLY A 42 15.92 13.98 -15.90
C GLY A 42 16.41 15.24 -16.62
N HIS A 43 15.79 16.39 -16.33
CA HIS A 43 16.17 17.66 -16.93
C HIS A 43 17.62 18.05 -16.56
N GLN A 44 17.99 17.93 -15.28
CA GLN A 44 19.35 18.21 -14.84
C GLN A 44 20.37 17.23 -15.44
N ILE A 45 19.99 15.98 -15.71
CA ILE A 45 20.85 14.99 -16.39
C ILE A 45 21.11 15.42 -17.84
N LEU A 46 20.09 15.87 -18.57
CA LEU A 46 20.25 16.38 -19.92
C LEU A 46 21.16 17.62 -19.93
N LEU A 47 20.92 18.58 -19.03
CA LEU A 47 21.77 19.77 -18.91
C LEU A 47 23.24 19.39 -18.62
N ALA A 48 23.48 18.45 -17.70
CA ALA A 48 24.82 17.97 -17.38
C ALA A 48 25.49 17.25 -18.56
N SER A 49 24.71 16.67 -19.47
CA SER A 49 25.22 16.07 -20.72
C SER A 49 25.47 17.10 -21.83
N GLY A 50 25.12 18.37 -21.62
CA GLY A 50 25.20 19.45 -22.60
C GLY A 50 23.97 19.59 -23.50
N ASP A 51 22.85 18.93 -23.17
CA ASP A 51 21.60 19.00 -23.91
C ASP A 51 20.59 19.94 -23.20
N THR A 52 20.28 21.05 -23.86
CA THR A 52 19.36 22.09 -23.37
C THR A 52 17.99 22.03 -24.03
N THR A 53 17.78 21.12 -24.99
CA THR A 53 16.62 21.14 -25.90
C THR A 53 15.74 19.91 -25.79
N SER A 54 16.34 18.74 -25.58
CA SER A 54 15.60 17.48 -25.55
C SER A 54 14.66 17.43 -24.35
N ARG A 55 13.52 16.75 -24.54
CA ARG A 55 12.53 16.62 -23.47
C ARG A 55 12.80 15.40 -22.61
N VAL A 56 12.44 15.54 -21.33
CA VAL A 56 12.16 14.40 -20.46
C VAL A 56 10.73 13.96 -20.73
N LEU A 57 10.60 12.74 -21.26
CA LEU A 57 9.33 12.11 -21.58
C LEU A 57 8.54 11.79 -20.29
N PRO A 58 7.24 11.45 -20.38
CA PRO A 58 6.44 11.08 -19.21
C PRO A 58 7.12 9.99 -18.38
N ILE A 59 7.12 10.16 -17.05
CA ILE A 59 7.71 9.18 -16.14
C ILE A 59 6.90 7.90 -16.21
N ASN A 60 7.57 6.78 -16.48
CA ASN A 60 6.93 5.48 -16.50
C ASN A 60 6.99 4.88 -15.09
N LYS A 61 5.84 4.78 -14.43
CA LYS A 61 5.69 4.21 -13.09
C LYS A 61 5.45 2.71 -13.19
N ILE A 62 6.42 1.90 -12.74
CA ILE A 62 6.29 0.44 -12.70
C ILE A 62 5.56 0.01 -11.43
N SER A 63 5.87 0.65 -10.30
CA SER A 63 5.21 0.39 -9.01
C SER A 63 5.22 1.65 -8.11
N ALA A 64 4.73 1.55 -6.88
CA ALA A 64 4.75 2.66 -5.93
C ALA A 64 6.18 3.16 -5.59
N CYS A 65 7.20 2.31 -5.74
CA CYS A 65 8.59 2.58 -5.38
C CYS A 65 9.55 2.34 -6.55
N GLU A 66 9.07 2.15 -7.78
CA GLU A 66 9.91 1.88 -8.94
C GLU A 66 9.46 2.71 -10.14
N PHE A 67 10.37 3.51 -10.69
CA PHE A 67 10.11 4.52 -11.71
C PHE A 67 11.18 4.45 -12.80
N ILE A 68 10.81 4.81 -14.03
CA ILE A 68 11.74 4.96 -15.15
C ILE A 68 11.62 6.37 -15.72
N ILE A 69 12.75 7.07 -15.77
CA ILE A 69 12.93 8.33 -16.49
C ILE A 69 13.30 7.98 -17.94
N LEU A 70 12.53 8.55 -18.87
CA LEU A 70 12.66 8.36 -20.30
C LEU A 70 13.09 9.69 -20.95
N PHE A 71 13.95 9.60 -21.97
CA PHE A 71 14.52 10.75 -22.65
C PHE A 71 14.18 10.72 -24.14
N GLU A 72 13.97 11.88 -24.73
CA GLU A 72 13.68 12.00 -26.16
C GLU A 72 14.89 11.68 -27.04
N SER A 73 16.09 12.08 -26.62
CA SER A 73 17.32 11.96 -27.40
C SER A 73 18.40 11.14 -26.69
N PRO A 74 19.27 10.45 -27.43
CA PRO A 74 20.48 9.83 -26.89
C PRO A 74 21.41 10.86 -26.21
N PHE A 75 22.02 10.48 -25.10
CA PHE A 75 22.93 11.34 -24.35
C PHE A 75 24.14 10.55 -23.84
N GLN A 76 25.21 11.27 -23.50
CA GLN A 76 26.37 10.72 -22.79
C GLN A 76 26.29 11.12 -21.32
N PHE A 77 26.87 10.34 -20.42
CA PHE A 77 26.87 10.68 -19.00
C PHE A 77 28.18 10.30 -18.32
N GLU A 78 28.51 11.04 -17.28
CA GLU A 78 29.60 10.71 -16.36
C GLU A 78 29.00 10.16 -15.06
N PRO A 79 29.44 8.98 -14.57
CA PRO A 79 28.92 8.35 -13.36
C PRO A 79 28.86 9.27 -12.13
N ASP A 80 29.92 10.05 -11.86
CA ASP A 80 29.98 10.91 -10.68
C ASP A 80 28.97 12.07 -10.76
N THR A 81 28.88 12.70 -11.93
CA THR A 81 27.91 13.76 -12.20
C THR A 81 26.47 13.23 -12.14
N LEU A 82 26.22 12.05 -12.74
CA LEU A 82 24.92 11.39 -12.70
C LEU A 82 24.48 11.10 -11.26
N VAL A 83 25.36 10.50 -10.46
CA VAL A 83 25.11 10.18 -9.06
C VAL A 83 24.81 11.46 -8.26
N LYS A 84 25.59 12.52 -8.47
CA LYS A 84 25.40 13.81 -7.80
C LYS A 84 24.05 14.44 -8.14
N VAL A 85 23.68 14.47 -9.42
CA VAL A 85 22.40 15.05 -9.89
C VAL A 85 21.22 14.29 -9.31
N ILE A 86 21.23 12.95 -9.39
CA ILE A 86 20.14 12.13 -8.85
C ILE A 86 20.07 12.27 -7.34
N HIS A 87 21.20 12.19 -6.63
CA HIS A 87 21.20 12.33 -5.17
C HIS A 87 20.66 13.69 -4.72
N ALA A 88 21.06 14.79 -5.37
CA ALA A 88 20.55 16.12 -5.08
C ALA A 88 19.04 16.22 -5.32
N GLY A 89 18.55 15.75 -6.47
CA GLY A 89 17.13 15.84 -6.82
C GLY A 89 16.22 14.91 -6.02
N LEU A 90 16.75 13.80 -5.48
CA LEU A 90 15.99 12.90 -4.59
C LEU A 90 15.97 13.39 -3.13
N LYS A 91 17.05 14.04 -2.67
CA LYS A 91 17.14 14.62 -1.32
C LYS A 91 16.12 15.73 -1.09
N GLU A 92 15.85 16.52 -2.12
CA GLU A 92 14.76 17.49 -2.11
C GLU A 92 13.44 16.72 -2.28
N GLY A 93 12.84 16.27 -1.17
CA GLY A 93 11.42 15.92 -1.06
C GLY A 93 10.93 14.61 -1.71
N LEU A 94 11.81 13.67 -2.06
CA LEU A 94 11.44 12.29 -2.48
C LEU A 94 11.82 11.21 -1.48
N VAL A 95 12.94 11.43 -0.78
CA VAL A 95 13.32 10.63 0.40
C VAL A 95 12.28 10.92 1.48
N THR A 96 11.65 9.85 1.98
CA THR A 96 10.63 9.92 3.01
C THR A 96 11.21 10.58 4.27
N LYS A 97 10.40 10.78 5.30
CA LYS A 97 10.78 11.44 6.56
C LYS A 97 12.08 10.93 7.23
N ASN A 98 12.69 9.84 6.75
CA ASN A 98 13.99 9.36 7.18
C ASN A 98 15.11 9.61 6.14
N PRO A 99 16.24 10.22 6.55
CA PRO A 99 17.48 10.32 5.77
C PRO A 99 18.10 8.98 5.33
N GLU A 100 17.48 7.86 5.73
CA GLU A 100 17.98 6.49 5.60
C GLU A 100 17.37 5.71 4.42
N ASP A 101 16.52 6.33 3.58
CA ASP A 101 15.93 5.60 2.46
C ASP A 101 16.96 5.30 1.38
N SER A 102 17.43 4.07 1.41
CA SER A 102 18.25 3.50 0.35
C SER A 102 17.50 3.49 -0.97
N TYR A 103 18.22 3.77 -2.05
CA TYR A 103 17.68 3.66 -3.39
C TYR A 103 18.72 3.07 -4.33
N GLN A 104 18.23 2.33 -5.31
CA GLN A 104 19.03 1.75 -6.38
C GLN A 104 18.71 2.47 -7.69
N VAL A 105 19.76 2.77 -8.45
CA VAL A 105 19.67 3.36 -9.79
C VAL A 105 20.30 2.41 -10.79
N ASN A 106 19.59 2.13 -11.88
CA ASN A 106 20.09 1.38 -13.02
C ASN A 106 19.88 2.20 -14.30
N VAL A 107 20.97 2.47 -15.01
CA VAL A 107 20.95 3.01 -16.37
C VAL A 107 20.86 1.83 -17.33
N LEU A 108 19.83 1.85 -18.17
CA LEU A 108 19.48 0.77 -19.07
C LEU A 108 19.58 1.27 -20.51
N GLN A 109 20.03 0.43 -21.45
CA GLN A 109 19.83 0.70 -22.86
C GLN A 109 18.33 0.65 -23.22
N CYS A 110 17.93 1.51 -24.17
CA CYS A 110 16.56 1.53 -24.69
C CYS A 110 16.19 0.20 -25.36
N ILE A 111 17.13 -0.41 -26.08
CA ILE A 111 16.96 -1.70 -26.77
C ILE A 111 17.57 -2.80 -25.90
N GLY A 112 16.85 -3.91 -25.74
CA GLY A 112 17.34 -5.09 -25.00
C GLY A 112 17.35 -4.95 -23.47
N ASN A 113 17.07 -3.76 -22.92
CA ASN A 113 16.95 -3.52 -21.48
C ASN A 113 18.20 -3.91 -20.66
N GLN A 114 19.38 -3.90 -21.27
CA GLN A 114 20.62 -4.27 -20.59
C GLN A 114 21.06 -3.15 -19.64
N ILE A 115 21.52 -3.52 -18.44
CA ILE A 115 22.07 -2.57 -17.46
C ILE A 115 23.48 -2.23 -17.89
N VAL A 116 23.70 -0.96 -18.28
CA VAL A 116 25.03 -0.45 -18.65
C VAL A 116 25.76 0.18 -17.48
N TYR A 117 25.03 0.65 -16.48
CA TYR A 117 25.56 1.24 -15.27
C TYR A 117 24.54 1.12 -14.14
N GLY A 118 25.00 0.93 -12.91
CA GLY A 118 24.12 0.91 -11.75
C GLY A 118 24.88 1.16 -10.46
N TYR A 119 24.18 1.71 -9.49
CA TYR A 119 24.69 1.95 -8.15
C TYR A 119 23.55 1.89 -7.13
N GLN A 120 23.93 1.73 -5.87
CA GLN A 120 23.02 1.79 -4.73
C GLN A 120 23.51 2.85 -3.75
N MET A 121 22.59 3.64 -3.26
CA MET A 121 22.80 4.58 -2.17
C MET A 121 22.25 3.96 -0.90
N SER A 122 23.09 3.90 0.14
CA SER A 122 22.72 3.51 1.49
C SER A 122 22.54 4.78 2.33
N GLY A 123 21.61 4.76 3.29
CA GLY A 123 21.36 5.85 4.23
C GLY A 123 22.59 6.27 5.05
N GLN A 124 23.52 5.35 5.25
CA GLN A 124 24.78 5.60 5.94
C GLN A 124 25.85 6.14 4.99
N LYS A 125 26.50 7.22 5.43
CA LYS A 125 27.29 8.19 4.66
C LYS A 125 28.46 7.62 3.83
N ASP A 126 28.88 6.38 4.04
CA ASP A 126 30.21 5.90 3.59
C ASP A 126 30.23 4.62 2.75
N GLU A 127 29.08 4.05 2.33
CA GLU A 127 29.06 2.81 1.52
C GLU A 127 28.42 2.97 0.14
N THR A 128 28.48 4.17 -0.47
CA THR A 128 28.03 4.31 -1.87
C THR A 128 29.11 3.80 -2.81
N LEU A 129 28.97 2.55 -3.26
CA LEU A 129 29.78 2.01 -4.34
C LEU A 129 29.40 2.68 -5.67
N VAL A 130 30.24 3.59 -6.15
CA VAL A 130 30.12 4.24 -7.47
C VAL A 130 31.12 3.63 -8.44
N PRO A 131 30.73 2.61 -9.23
CA PRO A 131 31.63 2.03 -10.23
C PRO A 131 31.98 3.03 -11.34
N CYS A 132 33.07 2.81 -12.06
CA CYS A 132 33.44 3.60 -13.25
C CYS A 132 33.66 5.13 -13.04
N ARG A 133 34.03 5.55 -11.82
CA ARG A 133 34.37 6.95 -11.48
C ARG A 133 35.33 7.58 -12.50
N GLY A 134 35.00 8.80 -12.94
CA GLY A 134 35.77 9.61 -13.90
C GLY A 134 35.73 9.14 -15.35
N ARG A 135 34.87 8.17 -15.72
CA ARG A 135 34.73 7.69 -17.10
C ARG A 135 33.46 8.20 -17.76
N ILE A 136 33.60 8.95 -18.84
CA ILE A 136 32.47 9.35 -19.69
C ILE A 136 31.94 8.10 -20.41
N GLN A 137 30.66 7.79 -20.22
CA GLN A 137 29.96 6.73 -20.93
C GLN A 137 29.57 7.21 -22.34
N PRO A 138 29.59 6.34 -23.36
CA PRO A 138 29.34 6.74 -24.73
C PRO A 138 27.93 7.30 -24.92
N LYS A 139 27.75 8.16 -25.93
CA LYS A 139 26.44 8.67 -26.31
C LYS A 139 25.60 7.54 -26.89
N ASP A 140 24.52 7.19 -26.20
CA ASP A 140 23.58 6.13 -26.62
C ASP A 140 22.18 6.44 -26.08
N CYS A 141 21.19 5.65 -26.50
CA CYS A 141 19.83 5.72 -25.98
C CYS A 141 19.77 5.02 -24.62
N TYR A 142 19.64 5.83 -23.56
CA TYR A 142 19.50 5.35 -22.20
C TYR A 142 18.16 5.71 -21.58
N ARG A 143 17.76 4.89 -20.60
CA ARG A 143 16.67 5.17 -19.66
C ARG A 143 17.15 4.91 -18.25
N ILE A 144 16.64 5.66 -17.29
CA ILE A 144 17.11 5.59 -15.91
C ILE A 144 16.01 5.02 -15.04
N LYS A 145 16.23 3.82 -14.53
CA LYS A 145 15.35 3.16 -13.57
C LYS A 145 15.81 3.48 -12.15
N ILE A 146 14.90 3.97 -11.33
CA ILE A 146 15.12 4.27 -9.92
C ILE A 146 14.15 3.41 -9.09
N LYS A 147 14.70 2.64 -8.15
CA LYS A 147 13.95 1.81 -7.21
C LYS A 147 14.26 2.28 -5.79
N PHE A 148 13.23 2.67 -5.08
CA PHE A 148 13.31 3.07 -3.67
C PHE A 148 13.12 1.83 -2.78
N GLU A 149 13.94 1.71 -1.75
CA GLU A 149 13.72 0.73 -0.70
C GLU A 149 12.63 1.27 0.22
N SER A 150 11.44 0.71 0.11
CA SER A 150 10.39 1.00 1.07
C SER A 150 10.76 0.28 2.36
N ASN A 151 11.26 1.04 3.33
CA ASN A 151 10.89 0.76 4.71
C ASN A 151 9.38 0.96 4.76
N GLN A 152 8.63 -0.09 4.43
CA GLN A 152 7.34 -0.19 5.06
C GLN A 152 7.65 -0.02 6.54
N VAL A 153 6.99 0.93 7.17
CA VAL A 153 6.66 0.76 8.57
C VAL A 153 5.84 -0.54 8.59
N THR A 154 6.51 -1.69 8.56
CA THR A 154 6.11 -2.77 9.44
C THR A 154 5.90 -2.06 10.76
N ALA A 155 4.74 -2.22 11.35
CA ALA A 155 4.53 -1.91 12.75
C ALA A 155 5.53 -2.76 13.55
N SER A 156 6.81 -2.42 13.49
CA SER A 156 7.91 -3.05 14.17
C SER A 156 8.04 -2.25 15.45
N ASN A 157 7.36 -2.77 16.46
CA ASN A 157 7.76 -2.68 17.86
C ASN A 157 7.99 -1.25 18.40
N PHE A 158 7.04 -0.34 18.19
CA PHE A 158 6.90 0.82 19.07
C PHE A 158 5.93 0.46 20.22
N SER A 159 6.54 0.16 21.37
CA SER A 159 6.00 0.16 22.75
C SER A 159 4.84 -0.76 23.15
N VAL A 160 5.02 -2.08 23.08
CA VAL A 160 4.14 -3.05 23.78
C VAL A 160 4.36 -3.17 25.31
N PRO A 161 5.47 -2.79 25.98
CA PRO A 161 5.53 -2.91 27.44
C PRO A 161 5.14 -1.66 28.24
N ILE A 162 4.68 -0.57 27.62
CA ILE A 162 4.13 0.60 28.34
C ILE A 162 2.60 0.56 28.39
N ILE A 163 1.95 -0.02 27.37
CA ILE A 163 0.49 -0.11 27.31
C ILE A 163 -0.06 -1.17 28.28
N ILE A 164 0.67 -2.26 28.53
CA ILE A 164 0.25 -3.30 29.49
C ILE A 164 0.34 -2.79 30.94
N GLY A 165 1.32 -1.95 31.26
CA GLY A 165 1.44 -1.31 32.59
C GLY A 165 0.35 -0.29 32.88
N ILE A 166 -0.09 0.48 31.87
CA ILE A 166 -1.17 1.47 31.99
C ILE A 166 -2.56 0.79 32.00
N LEU A 167 -2.74 -0.31 31.26
CA LEU A 167 -3.99 -1.08 31.29
C LEU A 167 -4.16 -1.88 32.59
N ALA A 168 -3.07 -2.34 33.22
CA ALA A 168 -3.15 -3.02 34.52
C ALA A 168 -3.40 -2.07 35.70
N PHE A 169 -2.94 -0.81 35.63
CA PHE A 169 -3.22 0.19 36.67
C PHE A 169 -4.57 0.93 36.45
N GLY A 170 -5.02 1.06 35.20
CA GLY A 170 -6.30 1.70 34.86
C GLY A 170 -7.53 0.84 35.15
N PHE A 171 -7.40 -0.50 35.16
CA PHE A 171 -8.54 -1.41 35.34
C PHE A 171 -9.03 -1.52 36.80
N LEU A 172 -8.30 -0.97 37.77
CA LEU A 172 -8.70 -0.97 39.19
C LEU A 172 -9.18 0.39 39.73
N PHE A 173 -9.12 1.48 38.95
CA PHE A 173 -9.40 2.83 39.49
C PHE A 173 -10.51 3.66 38.80
N LEU A 174 -11.16 3.18 37.73
CA LEU A 174 -12.35 3.85 37.15
C LEU A 174 -13.66 3.12 37.43
N PHE A 175 -13.76 2.58 38.65
CA PHE A 175 -15.02 2.34 39.34
C PHE A 175 -15.55 3.66 39.92
N LYS A 176 -15.91 4.63 39.05
CA LYS A 176 -16.92 5.69 39.30
C LYS A 176 -16.86 6.79 38.22
N MET A 177 -18.07 7.07 37.73
CA MET A 177 -18.53 8.32 37.10
C MET A 177 -18.45 8.47 35.57
N LYS A 178 -19.67 8.52 35.00
CA LYS A 178 -20.20 9.37 33.91
C LYS A 178 -19.67 9.18 32.48
N THR A 179 -20.52 8.52 31.68
CA THR A 179 -20.51 8.34 30.21
C THR A 179 -20.76 9.63 29.40
N PRO A 180 -20.37 9.67 28.11
CA PRO A 180 -21.34 10.10 27.08
C PRO A 180 -21.29 9.33 25.72
N LYS A 181 -22.47 9.16 25.10
CA LYS A 181 -22.85 8.58 23.77
C LYS A 181 -22.94 9.65 22.66
N PRO A 182 -22.66 9.41 21.34
CA PRO A 182 -23.66 9.53 20.25
C PRO A 182 -23.25 8.79 18.92
N GLN A 183 -24.16 8.05 18.28
CA GLN A 183 -24.88 8.43 17.04
C GLN A 183 -24.00 8.53 15.77
N SER A 184 -24.28 7.77 14.71
CA SER A 184 -25.53 7.88 13.98
C SER A 184 -26.05 6.54 13.42
N LYS A 185 -27.34 6.29 13.66
CA LYS A 185 -28.17 5.42 12.82
C LYS A 185 -28.21 6.03 11.42
N GLN A 186 -27.66 5.32 10.43
CA GLN A 186 -28.33 5.25 9.14
C GLN A 186 -29.08 3.91 9.09
N PRO A 187 -30.19 3.81 8.34
CA PRO A 187 -31.01 2.61 8.32
C PRO A 187 -30.13 1.45 7.83
N ILE A 188 -30.06 0.38 8.62
CA ILE A 188 -29.56 -0.90 8.13
C ILE A 188 -30.56 -1.31 7.06
N ASP A 189 -30.14 -1.17 5.80
CA ASP A 189 -30.72 -2.00 4.77
C ASP A 189 -30.32 -3.43 5.14
N GLU A 190 -31.29 -4.22 5.60
CA GLU A 190 -31.14 -5.63 6.00
C GLU A 190 -30.72 -6.53 4.81
N SER A 191 -30.40 -5.95 3.65
CA SER A 191 -30.16 -6.60 2.37
C SER A 191 -28.74 -7.15 2.15
N GLN A 192 -27.80 -7.02 3.11
CA GLN A 192 -26.40 -7.42 2.90
C GLN A 192 -25.81 -8.35 3.97
N SER A 193 -26.65 -9.02 4.75
CA SER A 193 -26.26 -10.21 5.51
C SER A 193 -26.61 -11.48 4.72
N MET A 194 -25.73 -12.47 4.75
CA MET A 194 -25.98 -13.76 4.14
C MET A 194 -25.38 -14.88 4.97
N VAL A 195 -25.96 -16.07 4.84
CA VAL A 195 -25.49 -17.26 5.54
C VAL A 195 -24.59 -18.07 4.61
N ILE A 196 -23.43 -18.46 5.11
CA ILE A 196 -22.47 -19.33 4.41
C ILE A 196 -22.20 -20.51 5.35
N GLY A 197 -22.82 -21.66 5.10
CA GLY A 197 -22.81 -22.77 6.05
C GLY A 197 -23.36 -22.34 7.42
N LYS A 198 -22.55 -22.42 8.48
CA LYS A 198 -22.87 -21.96 9.83
C LYS A 198 -22.43 -20.52 10.11
N PHE A 199 -21.78 -19.86 9.15
CA PHE A 199 -21.37 -18.48 9.33
C PHE A 199 -22.47 -17.49 8.96
N GLU A 200 -22.66 -16.49 9.82
CA GLU A 200 -23.37 -15.26 9.50
C GLU A 200 -22.37 -14.27 8.94
N PHE A 201 -22.44 -14.02 7.64
CA PHE A 201 -21.58 -13.07 6.96
C PHE A 201 -22.31 -11.75 6.76
N ASN A 202 -21.74 -10.66 7.28
CA ASN A 202 -22.25 -9.31 7.09
C ASN A 202 -21.25 -8.48 6.27
N TYR A 203 -21.63 -8.18 5.04
CA TYR A 203 -20.78 -7.43 4.13
C TYR A 203 -20.62 -5.96 4.55
N GLY A 204 -21.65 -5.35 5.13
CA GLY A 204 -21.61 -3.94 5.54
C GLY A 204 -20.71 -3.69 6.75
N SER A 205 -20.65 -4.64 7.69
CA SER A 205 -19.82 -4.54 8.89
C SER A 205 -18.47 -5.25 8.79
N TYR A 206 -18.16 -5.91 7.67
CA TYR A 206 -16.92 -6.66 7.46
C TYR A 206 -16.72 -7.78 8.51
N LEU A 207 -17.82 -8.39 8.95
CA LEU A 207 -17.80 -9.41 10.00
C LEU A 207 -18.31 -10.75 9.48
N LEU A 208 -17.64 -11.81 9.96
CA LEU A 208 -18.04 -13.19 9.80
C LEU A 208 -18.23 -13.78 11.19
N ARG A 209 -19.42 -14.28 11.51
CA ARG A 209 -19.74 -14.82 12.85
C ARG A 209 -20.07 -16.30 12.80
N ILE A 210 -19.59 -17.06 13.78
CA ILE A 210 -20.01 -18.45 13.99
C ILE A 210 -20.21 -18.70 15.49
N GLY A 211 -21.46 -18.92 15.89
CA GLY A 211 -21.83 -19.02 17.30
C GLY A 211 -21.48 -17.75 18.08
N LYS A 212 -20.43 -17.80 18.90
CA LYS A 212 -19.94 -16.66 19.71
C LYS A 212 -18.66 -16.03 19.19
N GLU A 213 -18.06 -16.60 18.14
CA GLU A 213 -16.83 -16.09 17.56
C GLU A 213 -17.14 -15.07 16.46
N GLU A 214 -16.48 -13.92 16.52
CA GLU A 214 -16.54 -12.89 15.50
C GLU A 214 -15.17 -12.77 14.83
N ILE A 215 -15.16 -12.80 13.50
CA ILE A 215 -13.96 -12.76 12.68
C ILE A 215 -14.07 -11.54 11.76
N GLU A 216 -13.14 -10.61 11.95
CA GLU A 216 -13.03 -9.43 11.10
C GLU A 216 -12.42 -9.79 9.73
N LEU A 217 -12.96 -9.20 8.68
CA LEU A 217 -12.49 -9.34 7.31
C LEU A 217 -11.87 -8.02 6.85
N SER A 218 -10.72 -8.08 6.19
CA SER A 218 -10.22 -6.93 5.44
C SER A 218 -11.13 -6.64 4.24
N GLN A 219 -11.01 -5.46 3.64
CA GLN A 219 -11.88 -5.08 2.52
C GLN A 219 -11.82 -6.04 1.32
N LYS A 220 -10.62 -6.51 0.97
CA LYS A 220 -10.45 -7.49 -0.12
C LYS A 220 -10.98 -8.87 0.24
N GLU A 221 -10.81 -9.31 1.49
CA GLU A 221 -11.40 -10.56 1.97
C GLU A 221 -12.94 -10.48 1.97
N ASN A 222 -13.51 -9.35 2.39
CA ASN A 222 -14.95 -9.11 2.43
C ASN A 222 -15.56 -9.12 1.02
N LYS A 223 -14.96 -8.39 0.06
CA LYS A 223 -15.36 -8.41 -1.36
C LYS A 223 -15.24 -9.82 -1.96
N LEU A 224 -14.10 -10.47 -1.76
CA LEU A 224 -13.83 -11.81 -2.31
C LEU A 224 -14.80 -12.85 -1.74
N LEU A 225 -15.03 -12.84 -0.42
CA LEU A 225 -15.96 -13.75 0.23
C LEU A 225 -17.39 -13.50 -0.25
N LYS A 226 -17.83 -12.24 -0.37
CA LYS A 226 -19.15 -11.91 -0.95
C LYS A 226 -19.33 -12.51 -2.33
N PHE A 227 -18.30 -12.40 -3.18
CA PHE A 227 -18.38 -12.91 -4.54
C PHE A 227 -18.41 -14.45 -4.60
N PHE A 228 -17.64 -15.13 -3.75
CA PHE A 228 -17.75 -16.59 -3.58
C PHE A 228 -19.11 -17.00 -3.01
N ALA A 229 -19.63 -16.25 -2.04
CA ALA A 229 -20.87 -16.56 -1.34
C ALA A 229 -22.10 -16.33 -2.22
N SER A 230 -22.05 -15.43 -3.20
CA SER A 230 -23.10 -15.27 -4.21
C SER A 230 -23.07 -16.33 -5.31
N HIS A 231 -21.98 -17.10 -5.42
CA HIS A 231 -21.78 -18.18 -6.40
C HIS A 231 -21.34 -19.48 -5.71
N GLN A 232 -22.05 -19.86 -4.64
CA GLN A 232 -21.76 -21.08 -3.89
C GLN A 232 -21.90 -22.30 -4.79
N ASN A 233 -20.99 -23.26 -4.61
CA ASN A 233 -20.92 -24.50 -5.39
C ASN A 233 -20.69 -24.30 -6.90
N GLU A 234 -20.31 -23.10 -7.35
CA GLU A 234 -19.93 -22.80 -8.73
C GLU A 234 -18.41 -22.62 -8.87
N ILE A 235 -17.88 -22.99 -10.05
CA ILE A 235 -16.47 -22.78 -10.37
C ILE A 235 -16.31 -21.35 -10.87
N LEU A 236 -15.64 -20.53 -10.08
CA LEU A 236 -15.26 -19.18 -10.45
C LEU A 236 -13.88 -19.17 -11.09
N GLU A 237 -13.84 -18.74 -12.35
CA GLU A 237 -12.60 -18.61 -13.10
C GLU A 237 -11.67 -17.58 -12.45
N ARG A 238 -10.36 -17.85 -12.53
CA ARG A 238 -9.35 -16.98 -11.91
C ARG A 238 -9.42 -15.55 -12.44
N ASP A 239 -9.57 -15.41 -13.75
CA ASP A 239 -9.56 -14.10 -14.41
C ASP A 239 -10.83 -13.32 -14.06
N ARG A 240 -11.97 -13.99 -13.92
CA ARG A 240 -13.22 -13.40 -13.43
C ARG A 240 -13.08 -12.89 -11.99
N LEU A 241 -12.45 -13.67 -11.11
CA LEU A 241 -12.18 -13.27 -9.72
C LEU A 241 -11.21 -12.09 -9.63
N LEU A 242 -10.16 -12.09 -10.45
CA LEU A 242 -9.20 -11.00 -10.51
C LEU A 242 -9.87 -9.71 -11.00
N LYS A 243 -10.69 -9.81 -12.06
CA LYS A 243 -11.43 -8.68 -12.60
C LYS A 243 -12.38 -8.10 -11.56
N GLU A 244 -13.34 -8.89 -11.04
CA GLU A 244 -14.36 -8.37 -10.13
C GLU A 244 -13.81 -7.72 -8.86
N ILE A 245 -12.70 -8.24 -8.33
CA ILE A 245 -12.16 -7.81 -7.04
C ILE A 245 -11.05 -6.76 -7.18
N TRP A 246 -10.38 -6.65 -8.33
CA TRP A 246 -9.24 -5.74 -8.56
C TRP A 246 -9.37 -4.79 -9.77
N GLU A 247 -10.45 -4.81 -10.57
CA GLU A 247 -10.62 -3.97 -11.77
C GLU A 247 -10.53 -2.46 -11.48
N ASP A 248 -10.96 -2.00 -10.29
CA ASP A 248 -10.90 -0.60 -9.87
C ASP A 248 -9.48 -0.09 -9.51
N GLU A 249 -8.50 -0.97 -9.35
CA GLU A 249 -7.17 -0.62 -8.81
C GLU A 249 -6.03 -0.66 -9.85
N GLY A 250 -6.33 -0.90 -11.13
CA GLY A 250 -5.41 -0.67 -12.26
C GLY A 250 -4.13 -1.53 -12.29
N VAL A 251 -3.93 -2.48 -11.37
CA VAL A 251 -2.73 -3.33 -11.30
C VAL A 251 -3.11 -4.80 -11.09
N PHE A 252 -3.00 -5.60 -12.16
CA PHE A 252 -3.25 -7.04 -12.13
C PHE A 252 -2.06 -7.81 -11.53
N VAL A 253 -2.07 -8.03 -10.20
CA VAL A 253 -1.13 -8.96 -9.57
C VAL A 253 -1.81 -10.30 -9.37
N GLY A 254 -1.65 -11.21 -10.34
CA GLY A 254 -2.19 -12.57 -10.26
C GLY A 254 -1.80 -13.32 -8.98
N ARG A 255 -0.61 -13.10 -8.40
CA ARG A 255 -0.16 -13.75 -7.15
C ARG A 255 -0.90 -13.29 -5.88
N SER A 256 -1.68 -12.20 -5.94
CA SER A 256 -2.41 -11.70 -4.77
C SER A 256 -3.67 -12.54 -4.46
N LEU A 257 -4.37 -13.05 -5.48
CA LEU A 257 -5.60 -13.83 -5.30
C LEU A 257 -5.38 -15.09 -4.44
N ASP A 258 -4.32 -15.85 -4.70
CA ASP A 258 -4.04 -17.12 -3.99
C ASP A 258 -3.76 -16.89 -2.50
N MET A 259 -3.14 -15.76 -2.16
CA MET A 259 -2.90 -15.34 -0.78
C MET A 259 -4.24 -15.05 -0.08
N PHE A 260 -5.14 -14.29 -0.70
CA PHE A 260 -6.45 -13.97 -0.11
C PHE A 260 -7.34 -15.22 0.01
N VAL A 261 -7.32 -16.11 -0.98
CA VAL A 261 -7.97 -17.43 -0.89
C VAL A 261 -7.40 -18.23 0.28
N SER A 262 -6.08 -18.21 0.48
CA SER A 262 -5.45 -18.92 1.61
C SER A 262 -5.82 -18.33 2.97
N LYS A 263 -5.96 -17.00 3.08
CA LYS A 263 -6.44 -16.34 4.30
C LYS A 263 -7.91 -16.66 4.59
N LEU A 264 -8.78 -16.55 3.58
CA LEU A 264 -10.19 -16.93 3.71
C LEU A 264 -10.34 -18.40 4.12
N ARG A 265 -9.55 -19.30 3.52
CA ARG A 265 -9.57 -20.72 3.91
C ARG A 265 -9.32 -20.89 5.40
N LYS A 266 -8.32 -20.20 5.97
CA LYS A 266 -8.02 -20.25 7.41
C LYS A 266 -9.17 -19.75 8.27
N LYS A 267 -9.83 -18.65 7.85
CA LYS A 267 -10.96 -18.06 8.59
C LYS A 267 -12.21 -18.95 8.54
N LEU A 268 -12.41 -19.67 7.43
CA LEU A 268 -13.54 -20.57 7.23
C LEU A 268 -13.34 -21.97 7.84
N LEU A 269 -12.17 -22.28 8.41
CA LEU A 269 -11.87 -23.60 8.99
C LEU A 269 -12.79 -24.01 10.14
N LEU A 270 -13.45 -23.05 10.80
CA LEU A 270 -14.34 -23.32 11.94
C LEU A 270 -15.64 -24.04 11.53
N ASP A 271 -16.00 -24.01 10.24
CA ASP A 271 -17.07 -24.83 9.70
C ASP A 271 -16.52 -25.90 8.74
N PRO A 272 -16.49 -27.18 9.14
CA PRO A 272 -15.94 -28.26 8.31
C PRO A 272 -16.74 -28.50 7.01
N ASN A 273 -17.98 -28.01 6.95
CA ASN A 273 -18.87 -28.12 5.80
C ASN A 273 -18.57 -27.07 4.70
N ILE A 274 -17.63 -26.16 4.96
CA ILE A 274 -17.22 -25.13 4.01
C ILE A 274 -15.81 -25.40 3.53
N GLN A 275 -15.66 -25.53 2.21
CA GLN A 275 -14.35 -25.80 1.61
C GLN A 275 -14.11 -24.89 0.41
N LEU A 276 -13.10 -24.03 0.53
CA LEU A 276 -12.60 -23.22 -0.57
C LEU A 276 -11.51 -23.99 -1.33
N LYS A 277 -11.87 -24.64 -2.44
CA LYS A 277 -11.01 -25.55 -3.22
C LYS A 277 -10.45 -24.89 -4.48
N ASN A 278 -9.24 -25.29 -4.86
CA ASN A 278 -8.64 -24.97 -6.15
C ASN A 278 -9.06 -26.05 -7.17
N ILE A 279 -9.54 -25.62 -8.34
CA ILE A 279 -9.80 -26.48 -9.49
C ILE A 279 -8.71 -26.18 -10.53
N ARG A 280 -7.75 -27.12 -10.65
CA ARG A 280 -6.57 -26.96 -11.50
C ARG A 280 -6.96 -26.59 -12.93
N GLY A 281 -6.36 -25.51 -13.44
CA GLY A 281 -6.59 -25.03 -14.80
C GLY A 281 -7.91 -24.27 -15.03
N ARG A 282 -8.74 -24.08 -14.00
CA ARG A 282 -10.00 -23.31 -14.11
C ARG A 282 -10.09 -22.18 -13.11
N GLY A 283 -9.95 -22.46 -11.81
CA GLY A 283 -10.10 -21.42 -10.79
C GLY A 283 -10.42 -21.96 -9.40
N TYR A 284 -11.40 -21.37 -8.74
CA TYR A 284 -11.75 -21.65 -7.35
C TYR A 284 -13.24 -21.96 -7.19
N ILE A 285 -13.58 -22.78 -6.21
CA ILE A 285 -14.96 -23.09 -5.84
C ILE A 285 -15.10 -23.00 -4.31
N LEU A 286 -16.15 -22.32 -3.85
CA LEU A 286 -16.60 -22.37 -2.46
C LEU A 286 -17.67 -23.46 -2.37
N GLN A 287 -17.33 -24.61 -1.80
CA GLN A 287 -18.28 -25.67 -1.53
C GLN A 287 -18.90 -25.46 -0.16
N VAL A 288 -20.23 -25.51 -0.11
CA VAL A 288 -21.02 -25.42 1.12
C VAL A 288 -21.96 -26.62 1.13
N GLY A 289 -21.79 -27.53 2.08
CA GLY A 289 -22.57 -28.78 2.19
C GLY A 289 -22.33 -29.53 3.48
#